data_AF-A0A420I2C2-F1
#
_entry.id   AF-A0A420I2C2-F1
#
_cell.length_a   1.000
_cell.length_b   1.000
_cell.length_c   1.000
_cell.angle_alpha   90.00
_cell.angle_beta   90.00
_cell.angle_gamma   90.00
#
_symmetry.space_group_name_H-M   'P 1'
#
loop_
_entity.id
_entity.type
_entity.pdbx_description
1 polymer ?
#
loop_
_entity_poly.entity_id
_entity_poly.type
_entity_poly.pdbx_seq_one_letter_code
_entity_poly.pdbx_strand_id
1 'polypeptide(L)'
;MVFDMAGPRLRLLTRLNSKCICGGYSILHAIVLLLEIAMVFRLMTKFNSYYGDRPVLTMMVTNAILSGIADTVAQSITAIRAATSKTIKDSQNSDSDGIEFQDLDRKNSTLQHDAIIEPRLKPPPFDFERLMRFIAYGFMMAPPQFKWFQFLSKIFPISKESGLLPALKMVAFDQMIYAPIGVATFFTVMTVAEGGDRRAVSIKLRDMFIPTLKANYMIWPLVQMVNFRLMPIRFQLPFVSTVGIAWTTYLSLSNSNEGAEIRSVPQSPNIRLS
;
A
#
# COMPACT_ATOMS: atom_id res chain seq x y z
N MET A 1 13.49 -25.27 -24.61
CA MET A 1 13.00 -26.24 -23.61
C MET A 1 13.15 -25.59 -22.24
N VAL A 2 12.16 -24.79 -21.83
CA VAL A 2 12.22 -24.03 -20.56
C VAL A 2 11.76 -24.97 -19.45
N PHE A 3 12.65 -25.26 -18.50
CA PHE A 3 12.37 -26.11 -17.35
C PHE A 3 11.32 -25.45 -16.44
N ASP A 4 10.16 -26.08 -16.34
CA ASP A 4 9.13 -25.80 -15.34
C ASP A 4 9.63 -26.26 -13.95
N MET A 5 10.28 -25.35 -13.22
CA MET A 5 10.72 -25.55 -11.84
C MET A 5 9.65 -25.13 -10.80
N ALA A 6 8.35 -25.18 -11.14
CA ALA A 6 7.31 -24.98 -10.14
C ALA A 6 7.18 -26.22 -9.23
N GLY A 7 7.82 -26.17 -8.06
CA GLY A 7 7.66 -27.20 -7.02
C GLY A 7 6.19 -27.42 -6.60
N PRO A 8 5.84 -28.58 -6.00
CA PRO A 8 4.46 -28.92 -5.64
C PRO A 8 3.78 -27.87 -4.74
N ARG A 9 4.54 -27.14 -3.91
CA ARG A 9 4.04 -26.02 -3.09
C ARG A 9 3.62 -24.81 -3.92
N LEU A 10 4.38 -24.46 -4.96
CA LEU A 10 4.05 -23.36 -5.87
C LEU A 10 2.77 -23.70 -6.64
N ARG A 11 2.64 -24.94 -7.12
CA ARG A 11 1.42 -25.44 -7.79
C ARG A 11 0.20 -25.47 -6.86
N LEU A 12 0.37 -25.77 -5.57
CA LEU A 12 -0.70 -25.72 -4.58
C LEU A 12 -1.16 -24.28 -4.32
N LEU A 13 -0.21 -23.33 -4.17
CA LEU A 13 -0.51 -21.90 -4.01
C LEU A 13 -1.22 -21.34 -5.24
N THR A 14 -0.76 -21.68 -6.45
CA THR A 14 -1.44 -21.28 -7.70
C THR A 14 -2.86 -21.86 -7.79
N ARG A 15 -3.08 -23.10 -7.32
CA ARG A 15 -4.41 -23.72 -7.28
C ARG A 15 -5.34 -23.12 -6.24
N LEU A 16 -4.85 -22.82 -5.03
CA LEU A 16 -5.61 -22.11 -3.99
C LEU A 16 -6.02 -20.72 -4.47
N ASN A 17 -5.11 -20.04 -5.15
CA ASN A 17 -5.33 -18.73 -5.77
C ASN A 17 -6.35 -18.77 -6.93
N SER A 18 -6.44 -19.89 -7.68
CA SER A 18 -7.33 -20.00 -8.84
C SER A 18 -8.69 -20.67 -8.58
N LYS A 19 -8.83 -21.51 -7.55
CA LYS A 19 -10.04 -22.33 -7.32
C LYS A 19 -10.90 -21.93 -6.14
N CYS A 20 -10.38 -21.15 -5.18
CA CYS A 20 -11.13 -20.76 -3.98
C CYS A 20 -11.63 -19.31 -4.08
N ILE A 21 -12.46 -19.05 -5.10
CA ILE A 21 -13.16 -17.77 -5.28
C ILE A 21 -14.58 -17.95 -4.73
N CYS A 22 -14.81 -17.55 -3.48
CA CYS A 22 -16.17 -17.47 -2.94
C CYS A 22 -16.64 -16.03 -3.11
N GLY A 23 -17.64 -15.78 -3.96
CA GLY A 23 -18.21 -14.44 -4.15
C GLY A 23 -17.26 -13.38 -4.73
N GLY A 24 -16.22 -13.79 -5.47
CA GLY A 24 -15.24 -12.87 -6.07
C GLY A 24 -14.00 -12.57 -5.21
N TYR A 25 -13.96 -13.05 -3.95
CA TYR A 25 -12.81 -12.91 -3.06
C TYR A 25 -12.01 -14.21 -2.97
N SER A 26 -10.68 -14.12 -3.06
CA SER A 26 -9.80 -15.29 -2.89
C SER A 26 -9.62 -15.56 -1.39
N ILE A 27 -10.07 -16.73 -0.93
CA ILE A 27 -9.97 -17.21 0.47
C ILE A 27 -8.52 -17.08 1.01
N LEU A 28 -7.54 -17.10 0.11
CA LEU A 28 -6.13 -16.91 0.39
C LEU A 28 -5.83 -15.61 1.15
N HIS A 29 -6.43 -14.48 0.77
CA HIS A 29 -6.20 -13.19 1.45
C HIS A 29 -6.65 -13.26 2.92
N ALA A 30 -7.80 -13.90 3.18
CA ALA A 30 -8.31 -14.09 4.53
C ALA A 30 -7.41 -15.02 5.37
N ILE A 31 -6.91 -16.11 4.79
CA ILE A 31 -5.99 -17.03 5.48
C ILE A 31 -4.67 -16.32 5.85
N VAL A 32 -4.08 -15.57 4.91
CA VAL A 32 -2.84 -14.83 5.15
C VAL A 32 -3.06 -13.79 6.26
N LEU A 33 -4.14 -13.01 6.18
CA LEU A 33 -4.45 -12.00 7.19
C LEU A 33 -4.67 -12.60 8.59
N LEU A 34 -5.39 -13.73 8.68
CA LEU A 34 -5.59 -14.42 9.97
C LEU A 34 -4.27 -14.92 10.57
N LEU A 35 -3.37 -15.43 9.74
CA LEU A 35 -2.05 -15.88 10.17
C LEU A 35 -1.20 -14.71 10.68
N GLU A 36 -1.23 -13.56 10.00
CA GLU A 36 -0.55 -12.34 10.44
C GLU A 36 -1.14 -11.79 11.74
N ILE A 37 -2.46 -11.77 11.89
CA ILE A 37 -3.13 -11.37 13.15
C ILE A 37 -2.70 -12.28 14.30
N ALA A 38 -2.62 -13.60 14.07
CA ALA A 38 -2.13 -14.53 15.08
C ALA A 38 -0.67 -14.27 15.47
N MET A 39 0.19 -13.90 14.51
CA MET A 39 1.57 -13.50 14.78
C MET A 39 1.64 -12.22 15.62
N VAL A 40 0.86 -11.19 15.27
CA VAL A 40 0.78 -9.93 16.05
C VAL A 40 0.29 -10.20 17.46
N PHE A 41 -0.75 -11.02 17.63
CA PHE A 41 -1.28 -11.35 18.95
C PHE A 41 -0.20 -12.01 19.82
N ARG A 42 0.50 -13.02 19.29
CA ARG A 42 1.62 -13.66 20.01
C ARG A 42 2.71 -12.66 20.37
N LEU A 43 3.10 -11.82 19.41
CA LEU A 43 4.11 -10.79 19.62
C LEU A 43 3.69 -9.82 20.72
N MET A 44 2.45 -9.37 20.72
CA MET A 44 1.91 -8.41 21.70
C MET A 44 1.92 -8.97 23.12
N THR A 45 1.57 -10.26 23.29
CA THR A 45 1.59 -10.90 24.62
C THR A 45 3.00 -11.03 25.22
N LYS A 46 4.04 -11.07 24.39
CA LYS A 46 5.45 -11.23 24.82
C LYS A 46 6.31 -10.00 24.52
N PHE A 47 5.71 -8.91 24.03
CA PHE A 47 6.42 -7.76 23.50
C PHE A 47 7.38 -7.14 24.52
N ASN A 48 6.89 -6.90 25.74
CA ASN A 48 7.70 -6.27 26.79
C ASN A 48 8.93 -7.13 27.17
N SER A 49 8.78 -8.47 27.16
CA SER A 49 9.89 -9.39 27.44
C SER A 49 10.93 -9.33 26.33
N TYR A 50 10.52 -9.48 25.08
CA TYR A 50 11.43 -9.45 23.94
C TYR A 50 12.12 -8.10 23.78
N TYR A 51 11.37 -7.00 24.00
CA TYR A 51 11.93 -5.66 23.96
C TYR A 51 12.97 -5.42 25.06
N GLY A 52 12.78 -6.01 26.25
CA GLY A 52 13.75 -5.95 27.35
C GLY A 52 15.07 -6.62 27.01
N ASP A 53 15.02 -7.79 26.36
CA ASP A 53 16.22 -8.56 26.02
C ASP A 53 16.92 -8.02 24.76
N ARG A 54 16.14 -7.75 23.71
CA ARG A 54 16.64 -7.35 22.37
C ARG A 54 15.72 -6.28 21.76
N PRO A 55 15.86 -5.00 22.16
CA PRO A 55 14.94 -3.93 21.76
C PRO A 55 14.93 -3.70 20.24
N VAL A 56 16.10 -3.64 19.60
CA VAL A 56 16.20 -3.38 18.15
C VAL A 56 15.61 -4.52 17.35
N LEU A 57 15.97 -5.76 17.64
CA LEU A 57 15.44 -6.93 16.93
C LEU A 57 13.92 -7.05 17.09
N THR A 58 13.41 -6.79 18.30
CA THR A 58 11.97 -6.79 18.56
C THR A 58 11.26 -5.76 17.68
N MET A 59 11.82 -4.57 17.55
CA MET A 59 11.28 -3.53 16.66
C MET A 59 11.31 -3.95 15.19
N MET A 60 12.39 -4.58 14.74
CA MET A 60 12.51 -5.08 13.37
C MET A 60 11.44 -6.13 13.05
N VAL A 61 11.28 -7.13 13.91
CA VAL A 61 10.27 -8.19 13.74
C VAL A 61 8.86 -7.62 13.82
N THR A 62 8.59 -6.71 14.77
CA THR A 62 7.29 -6.05 14.91
C THR A 62 6.94 -5.29 13.64
N ASN A 63 7.86 -4.48 13.13
CA ASN A 63 7.61 -3.66 11.94
C ASN A 63 7.48 -4.50 10.68
N ALA A 64 8.22 -5.60 10.57
CA ALA A 64 8.10 -6.55 9.47
C ALA A 64 6.69 -7.17 9.40
N ILE A 65 6.16 -7.63 10.54
CA ILE A 65 4.82 -8.21 10.61
C ILE A 65 3.75 -7.15 10.30
N LEU A 66 3.86 -5.94 10.87
CA LEU A 66 2.90 -4.86 10.60
C LEU A 66 2.94 -4.38 9.14
N SER A 67 4.11 -4.40 8.51
CA SER A 67 4.25 -4.07 7.08
C SER A 67 3.65 -5.16 6.19
N GLY A 68 3.77 -6.43 6.58
CA GLY A 68 3.05 -7.53 5.92
C GLY A 68 1.54 -7.34 5.96
N ILE A 69 0.99 -7.01 7.14
CA ILE A 69 -0.45 -6.71 7.29
C ILE A 69 -0.88 -5.54 6.42
N ALA A 70 -0.10 -4.46 6.43
CA ALA A 70 -0.39 -3.28 5.61
C ALA A 70 -0.53 -3.65 4.12
N ASP A 71 0.38 -4.48 3.64
CA ASP A 71 0.39 -4.94 2.26
C ASP A 71 -0.78 -5.91 1.97
N THR A 72 -0.99 -6.92 2.82
CA THR A 72 -2.09 -7.88 2.72
C THR A 72 -3.45 -7.16 2.69
N VAL A 73 -3.65 -6.15 3.53
CA VAL A 73 -4.87 -5.30 3.52
C VAL A 73 -5.01 -4.53 2.21
N ALA A 74 -3.94 -3.89 1.72
CA ALA A 74 -3.97 -3.16 0.47
C ALA A 74 -4.30 -4.07 -0.74
N GLN A 75 -3.68 -5.26 -0.79
CA GLN A 75 -3.97 -6.27 -1.83
C GLN A 75 -5.42 -6.75 -1.75
N SER A 76 -5.93 -6.99 -0.52
CA SER A 76 -7.31 -7.42 -0.30
C SER A 76 -8.33 -6.38 -0.79
N ILE A 77 -8.09 -5.10 -0.50
CA ILE A 77 -8.96 -4.01 -0.96
C ILE A 77 -8.95 -3.89 -2.47
N THR A 78 -7.78 -4.06 -3.11
CA THR A 78 -7.64 -4.04 -4.56
C THR A 78 -8.42 -5.20 -5.21
N ALA A 79 -8.32 -6.40 -4.64
CA ALA A 79 -9.06 -7.57 -5.09
C ALA A 79 -10.58 -7.40 -4.94
N ILE A 80 -11.04 -6.89 -3.79
CA ILE A 80 -12.47 -6.61 -3.53
C ILE A 80 -13.01 -5.61 -4.56
N ARG A 81 -12.29 -4.50 -4.78
CA ARG A 81 -12.71 -3.48 -5.76
C ARG A 81 -12.85 -4.06 -7.17
N ALA A 82 -11.85 -4.81 -7.62
CA ALA A 82 -11.89 -5.46 -8.93
C ALA A 82 -13.08 -6.43 -9.06
N ALA A 83 -13.40 -7.18 -8.00
CA ALA A 83 -14.56 -8.05 -7.96
C ALA A 83 -15.89 -7.28 -7.97
N THR A 84 -16.02 -6.21 -7.18
CA THR A 84 -17.23 -5.36 -7.14
C THR A 84 -17.47 -4.66 -8.48
N SER A 85 -16.45 -4.07 -9.10
CA SER A 85 -16.57 -3.45 -10.41
C SER A 85 -16.99 -4.44 -11.49
N LYS A 86 -16.53 -5.70 -11.41
CA LYS A 86 -16.97 -6.76 -12.31
C LYS A 86 -18.45 -7.08 -12.12
N THR A 87 -18.90 -7.29 -10.88
CA THR A 87 -20.32 -7.59 -10.58
C THR A 87 -21.26 -6.48 -11.07
N ILE A 88 -20.88 -5.22 -10.88
CA ILE A 88 -21.66 -4.06 -11.37
C ILE A 88 -21.77 -4.08 -12.89
N LYS A 89 -20.66 -4.36 -13.60
CA LYS A 89 -20.62 -4.40 -15.07
C LYS A 89 -21.40 -5.60 -15.65
N ASP A 90 -21.32 -6.77 -15.01
CA ASP A 90 -22.08 -7.96 -15.40
C ASP A 90 -23.61 -7.72 -15.23
N SER A 91 -24.03 -7.00 -14.18
CA SER A 91 -25.44 -6.62 -13.96
C SER A 91 -25.97 -5.61 -14.97
N GLN A 92 -25.15 -4.64 -15.40
CA GLN A 92 -25.56 -3.67 -16.42
C GLN A 92 -25.71 -4.31 -17.81
N ASN A 93 -24.86 -5.27 -18.16
CA ASN A 93 -24.99 -5.99 -19.43
C ASN A 93 -26.24 -6.89 -19.44
N SER A 94 -26.59 -7.54 -18.32
CA SER A 94 -27.80 -8.38 -18.25
C SER A 94 -29.11 -7.59 -18.35
N ASP A 95 -29.15 -6.36 -17.85
CA ASP A 95 -30.33 -5.49 -17.97
C ASP A 95 -30.45 -4.87 -19.38
N SER A 96 -29.33 -4.66 -20.07
CA SER A 96 -29.31 -4.20 -21.47
C SER A 96 -29.80 -5.29 -22.44
N ASP A 97 -29.42 -6.54 -22.23
CA ASP A 97 -29.88 -7.69 -23.04
C ASP A 97 -31.39 -7.98 -22.86
N GLY A 98 -32.04 -7.43 -21.83
CA GLY A 98 -33.48 -7.58 -21.57
C GLY A 98 -34.40 -6.57 -22.27
N ILE A 99 -33.86 -5.51 -22.90
CA ILE A 99 -34.65 -4.42 -23.50
C ILE A 99 -34.47 -4.34 -25.05
N GLU A 100 -33.63 -5.16 -25.66
CA GLU A 100 -33.35 -5.06 -27.10
C GLU A 100 -34.19 -6.03 -27.95
N PHE A 101 -35.47 -5.67 -28.16
CA PHE A 101 -36.34 -6.24 -29.21
C PHE A 101 -37.11 -5.16 -29.98
N GLN A 102 -36.55 -3.97 -30.18
CA GLN A 102 -37.06 -3.01 -31.16
C GLN A 102 -36.05 -1.89 -31.35
N ASP A 103 -35.11 -2.02 -32.30
CA ASP A 103 -34.47 -0.91 -33.03
C ASP A 103 -33.26 -1.38 -33.89
N LEU A 104 -33.39 -2.53 -34.55
CA LEU A 104 -32.29 -3.10 -35.35
C LEU A 104 -32.04 -2.45 -36.72
N ASP A 105 -32.62 -1.29 -37.05
CA ASP A 105 -32.51 -0.76 -38.42
C ASP A 105 -32.07 0.71 -38.58
N ARG A 106 -31.78 1.45 -37.50
CA ARG A 106 -31.55 2.92 -37.63
C ARG A 106 -30.16 3.43 -37.25
N LYS A 107 -29.27 2.62 -36.67
CA LYS A 107 -28.02 3.12 -36.06
C LYS A 107 -26.72 2.61 -36.69
N ASN A 108 -26.77 2.15 -37.94
CA ASN A 108 -25.57 1.67 -38.65
C ASN A 108 -24.67 2.80 -39.23
N SER A 109 -24.83 4.07 -38.79
CA SER A 109 -24.18 5.21 -39.46
C SER A 109 -23.47 6.24 -38.58
N THR A 110 -23.35 6.11 -37.24
CA THR A 110 -22.77 7.26 -36.49
C THR A 110 -22.07 7.02 -35.14
N LEU A 111 -21.59 5.84 -34.76
CA LEU A 111 -20.74 5.73 -33.55
C LEU A 111 -19.64 4.67 -33.70
N GLN A 112 -18.77 4.89 -34.68
CA GLN A 112 -17.43 4.31 -34.71
C GLN A 112 -16.49 5.25 -33.91
N HIS A 113 -16.68 5.29 -32.59
CA HIS A 113 -15.73 5.89 -31.65
C HIS A 113 -15.47 4.88 -30.54
N ASP A 114 -14.36 4.16 -30.69
CA ASP A 114 -13.49 3.69 -29.62
C ASP A 114 -14.17 3.29 -28.31
N ALA A 115 -15.05 2.29 -28.38
CA ALA A 115 -15.30 1.44 -27.23
C ALA A 115 -14.03 0.62 -27.01
N ILE A 116 -13.08 1.18 -26.26
CA ILE A 116 -11.97 0.44 -25.68
C ILE A 116 -12.61 -0.69 -24.87
N ILE A 117 -12.57 -1.89 -25.43
CA ILE A 117 -12.91 -3.13 -24.75
C ILE A 117 -11.90 -3.23 -23.60
N GLU A 118 -12.22 -2.67 -22.43
CA GLU A 118 -11.51 -2.92 -21.18
C GLU A 118 -11.52 -4.46 -20.99
N PRO A 119 -10.36 -5.13 -21.16
CA PRO A 119 -10.31 -6.58 -21.13
C PRO A 119 -10.81 -7.05 -19.77
N ARG A 120 -11.66 -8.08 -19.74
CA ARG A 120 -12.30 -8.66 -18.54
C ARG A 120 -11.25 -8.90 -17.44
N LEU A 121 -11.02 -7.93 -16.56
CA LEU A 121 -9.99 -8.02 -15.53
C LEU A 121 -10.51 -8.95 -14.43
N LYS A 122 -10.01 -10.18 -14.41
CA LYS A 122 -10.11 -11.03 -13.22
C LYS A 122 -9.41 -10.29 -12.06
N PRO A 123 -9.91 -10.38 -10.82
CA PRO A 123 -9.23 -9.78 -9.69
C PRO A 123 -7.77 -10.27 -9.66
N PRO A 124 -6.80 -9.37 -9.43
CA PRO A 124 -5.41 -9.75 -9.46
C PRO A 124 -5.13 -10.82 -8.39
N PRO A 125 -4.28 -11.80 -8.71
CA PRO A 125 -3.90 -12.83 -7.75
C PRO A 125 -3.12 -12.22 -6.56
N PHE A 126 -3.07 -12.94 -5.45
CA PHE A 126 -2.24 -12.54 -4.30
C PHE A 126 -0.76 -12.49 -4.71
N ASP A 127 -0.12 -11.34 -4.53
CA ASP A 127 1.27 -11.09 -4.87
C ASP A 127 2.17 -11.31 -3.64
N PHE A 128 2.73 -12.51 -3.56
CA PHE A 128 3.67 -12.89 -2.49
C PHE A 128 5.01 -12.14 -2.59
N GLU A 129 5.43 -11.76 -3.80
CA GLU A 129 6.69 -11.07 -3.99
C GLU A 129 6.59 -9.65 -3.44
N ARG A 130 5.48 -8.97 -3.74
CA ARG A 130 5.13 -7.67 -3.14
C ARG A 130 5.07 -7.77 -1.62
N LEU A 131 4.38 -8.78 -1.07
CA LEU A 131 4.32 -8.99 0.38
C LEU A 131 5.73 -9.08 1.00
N MET A 132 6.62 -9.88 0.40
CA MET A 132 7.98 -10.05 0.90
C MET A 132 8.80 -8.76 0.83
N ARG A 133 8.63 -7.93 -0.20
CA ARG A 133 9.28 -6.61 -0.30
C ARG A 133 8.83 -5.69 0.84
N PHE A 134 7.54 -5.64 1.15
CA PHE A 134 7.03 -4.83 2.27
C PHE A 134 7.51 -5.33 3.63
N ILE A 135 7.51 -6.65 3.86
CA ILE A 135 8.06 -7.26 5.08
C ILE A 135 9.55 -6.92 5.23
N ALA A 136 10.34 -7.08 4.15
CA ALA A 136 11.76 -6.77 4.15
C ALA A 136 12.05 -5.28 4.40
N TYR A 137 11.30 -4.40 3.74
CA TYR A 137 11.39 -2.95 3.94
C TYR A 137 11.09 -2.58 5.40
N GLY A 138 10.00 -3.12 5.96
CA GLY A 138 9.65 -2.91 7.38
C GLY A 138 10.75 -3.38 8.33
N PHE A 139 11.29 -4.58 8.09
CA PHE A 139 12.40 -5.12 8.89
C PHE A 139 13.64 -4.23 8.84
N MET A 140 14.02 -3.75 7.65
CA MET A 140 15.22 -2.93 7.44
C MET A 140 15.09 -1.49 7.94
N MET A 141 13.91 -0.89 7.84
CA MET A 141 13.70 0.51 8.22
C MET A 141 13.39 0.71 9.71
N ALA A 142 13.09 -0.36 10.44
CA ALA A 142 12.80 -0.27 11.88
C ALA A 142 13.97 0.28 12.71
N PRO A 143 15.25 -0.14 12.54
CA PRO A 143 16.35 0.39 13.36
C PRO A 143 16.61 1.88 13.13
N PRO A 144 16.72 2.40 11.88
CA PRO A 144 16.83 3.85 11.64
C PRO A 144 15.70 4.63 12.29
N GLN A 145 14.45 4.19 12.12
CA GLN A 145 13.28 4.88 12.68
C GLN A 145 13.27 4.86 14.21
N PHE A 146 13.58 3.72 14.80
CA PHE A 146 13.65 3.57 16.25
C PHE A 146 14.76 4.45 16.85
N LYS A 147 15.94 4.50 16.21
CA LYS A 147 17.03 5.39 16.62
C LYS A 147 16.67 6.86 16.45
N TRP A 148 15.95 7.22 15.40
CA TRP A 148 15.45 8.58 15.17
C TRP A 148 14.52 9.04 16.29
N PHE A 149 13.54 8.20 16.68
CA PHE A 149 12.65 8.52 17.80
C PHE A 149 13.37 8.64 19.14
N GLN A 150 14.36 7.77 19.39
CA GLN A 150 15.23 7.88 20.57
C GLN A 150 16.03 9.18 20.57
N PHE A 151 16.55 9.58 19.41
CA PHE A 151 17.29 10.83 19.24
C PHE A 151 16.42 12.05 19.50
N LEU A 152 15.23 12.11 18.91
CA LEU A 152 14.28 13.22 19.14
C LEU A 152 13.87 13.32 20.61
N SER A 153 13.61 12.18 21.26
CA SER A 153 13.22 12.14 22.68
C SER A 153 14.35 12.56 23.62
N LYS A 154 15.62 12.41 23.21
CA LYS A 154 16.79 12.90 23.96
C LYS A 154 17.00 14.39 23.81
N ILE A 155 16.79 14.93 22.60
CA ILE A 155 16.96 16.37 22.32
C ILE A 155 15.81 17.19 22.90
N PHE A 156 14.59 16.66 22.83
CA PHE A 156 13.37 17.33 23.27
C PHE A 156 12.71 16.53 24.39
N PRO A 157 13.31 16.49 25.60
CA PRO A 157 12.73 15.74 26.71
C PRO A 157 11.37 16.33 27.12
N ILE A 158 10.36 15.47 27.18
CA ILE A 158 9.01 15.85 27.59
C ILE A 158 8.96 15.84 29.13
N SER A 159 8.83 17.03 29.73
CA SER A 159 8.58 17.18 31.16
C SER A 159 7.09 17.11 31.49
N LYS A 160 6.74 16.81 32.75
CA LYS A 160 5.35 16.76 33.24
C LYS A 160 4.65 18.12 33.14
N GLU A 161 5.39 19.23 33.24
CA GLU A 161 4.81 20.57 33.30
C GLU A 161 4.64 21.25 31.92
N SER A 162 5.41 20.85 30.90
CA SER A 162 5.37 21.49 29.58
C SER A 162 5.65 20.49 28.44
N GLY A 163 4.73 19.54 28.24
CA GLY A 163 4.93 18.48 27.24
C GLY A 163 4.53 18.82 25.80
N LEU A 164 3.78 19.91 25.57
CA LEU A 164 3.28 20.25 24.24
C LEU A 164 4.36 20.85 23.34
N LEU A 165 5.16 21.80 23.84
CA LEU A 165 6.20 22.46 23.06
C LEU A 165 7.33 21.51 22.62
N PRO A 166 7.86 20.62 23.49
CA PRO A 166 8.83 19.61 23.06
C PRO A 166 8.23 18.67 22.00
N ALA A 167 6.98 18.21 22.17
CA ALA A 167 6.31 17.37 21.19
C ALA A 167 6.15 18.07 19.83
N LEU A 168 5.75 19.35 19.81
CA LEU A 168 5.70 20.17 18.59
C LEU A 168 7.06 20.26 17.89
N LYS A 169 8.15 20.46 18.65
CA LYS A 169 9.51 20.46 18.09
C LYS A 169 9.87 19.11 17.49
N MET A 170 9.57 18.01 18.18
CA MET A 170 9.80 16.66 17.66
C MET A 170 9.03 16.42 16.35
N VAL A 171 7.75 16.80 16.30
CA VAL A 171 6.95 16.71 15.07
C VAL A 171 7.56 17.56 13.96
N ALA A 172 7.94 18.82 14.23
CA ALA A 172 8.55 19.68 13.22
C ALA A 172 9.83 19.07 12.63
N PHE A 173 10.73 18.56 13.47
CA PHE A 173 11.95 17.89 13.03
C PHE A 173 11.66 16.61 12.24
N ASP A 174 10.70 15.81 12.70
CA ASP A 174 10.28 14.59 12.01
C ASP A 174 9.74 14.90 10.60
N GLN A 175 8.87 15.91 10.48
CA GLN A 175 8.24 16.28 9.22
C GLN A 175 9.19 17.00 8.26
N MET A 176 10.14 17.78 8.76
CA MET A 176 11.11 18.50 7.91
C MET A 176 12.27 17.63 7.43
N ILE A 177 12.67 16.61 8.22
CA ILE A 177 13.86 15.80 7.93
C ILE A 177 13.46 14.38 7.60
N TYR A 178 12.81 13.70 8.53
CA TYR A 178 12.57 12.26 8.41
C TYR A 178 11.50 11.95 7.35
N ALA A 179 10.43 12.73 7.24
CA ALA A 179 9.38 12.48 6.27
C ALA A 179 9.86 12.58 4.81
N PRO A 180 10.58 13.64 4.36
CA PRO A 180 11.12 13.70 3.00
C PRO A 180 12.11 12.56 2.70
N ILE A 181 13.02 12.27 3.63
CA ILE A 181 14.00 11.20 3.47
C ILE A 181 13.30 9.84 3.41
N GLY A 182 12.31 9.62 4.27
CA GLY A 182 11.54 8.39 4.34
C GLY A 182 10.73 8.13 3.07
N VAL A 183 10.06 9.14 2.52
CA VAL A 183 9.30 9.02 1.26
C VAL A 183 10.24 8.74 0.08
N ALA A 184 11.37 9.47 -0.02
CA ALA A 184 12.36 9.23 -1.07
C ALA A 184 12.98 7.82 -0.98
N THR A 185 13.31 7.38 0.25
CA THR A 185 13.87 6.05 0.51
C THR A 185 12.86 4.97 0.17
N PHE A 186 11.59 5.13 0.55
CA PHE A 186 10.52 4.19 0.22
C PHE A 186 10.42 4.01 -1.29
N PHE A 187 10.23 5.08 -2.06
CA PHE A 187 10.11 4.95 -3.52
C PHE A 187 11.36 4.36 -4.16
N THR A 188 12.55 4.75 -3.69
CA THR A 188 13.80 4.21 -4.21
C THR A 188 13.91 2.70 -3.96
N VAL A 189 13.73 2.27 -2.70
CA VAL A 189 13.87 0.85 -2.33
C VAL A 189 12.80 0.00 -3.00
N MET A 190 11.55 0.47 -3.02
CA MET A 190 10.45 -0.30 -3.61
C MET A 190 10.61 -0.43 -5.13
N THR A 191 10.97 0.65 -5.84
CA THR A 191 11.20 0.58 -7.29
C THR A 191 12.39 -0.32 -7.64
N VAL A 192 13.48 -0.28 -6.86
CA VAL A 192 14.62 -1.19 -7.08
C VAL A 192 14.23 -2.64 -6.78
N ALA A 193 13.47 -2.89 -5.70
CA ALA A 193 13.02 -4.22 -5.33
C ALA A 193 12.01 -4.82 -6.34
N GLU A 194 11.29 -3.97 -7.09
CA GLU A 194 10.45 -4.34 -8.23
C GLU A 194 11.26 -4.61 -9.52
N GLY A 195 12.58 -4.47 -9.48
CA GLY A 195 13.48 -4.67 -10.63
C GLY A 195 13.69 -3.42 -11.48
N GLY A 196 13.24 -2.25 -11.02
CA GLY A 196 13.43 -0.97 -11.70
C GLY A 196 14.88 -0.49 -11.67
N ASP A 197 15.29 0.19 -12.74
CA ASP A 197 16.62 0.79 -12.86
C ASP A 197 16.67 2.24 -12.32
N ARG A 198 17.83 2.90 -12.44
CA ARG A 198 18.03 4.28 -11.97
C ARG A 198 17.05 5.26 -12.64
N ARG A 199 16.68 5.01 -13.89
CA ARG A 199 15.73 5.84 -14.63
C ARG A 199 14.32 5.67 -14.07
N ALA A 200 13.89 4.43 -13.81
CA ALA A 200 12.62 4.14 -13.17
C ALA A 200 12.49 4.83 -11.81
N VAL A 201 13.53 4.77 -10.98
CA VAL A 201 13.57 5.48 -9.68
C VAL A 201 13.43 6.98 -9.87
N SER A 202 14.18 7.58 -10.81
CA SER A 202 14.11 9.02 -11.07
C SER A 202 12.74 9.48 -11.54
N ILE A 203 12.08 8.70 -12.41
CA ILE A 203 10.71 8.98 -12.88
C ILE A 203 9.75 8.89 -11.70
N LYS A 204 9.82 7.81 -10.91
CA LYS A 204 8.94 7.60 -9.76
C LYS A 204 9.06 8.72 -8.73
N LEU A 205 10.28 9.15 -8.41
CA LEU A 205 10.51 10.27 -7.50
C LEU A 205 9.97 11.58 -8.08
N ARG A 206 10.27 11.90 -9.34
CA ARG A 206 9.78 13.14 -9.96
C ARG A 206 8.26 13.22 -9.93
N ASP A 207 7.59 12.11 -10.22
CA ASP A 207 6.15 12.10 -10.42
C ASP A 207 5.39 11.95 -9.08
N MET A 208 5.88 11.13 -8.15
CA MET A 208 5.15 10.77 -6.93
C MET A 208 5.65 11.46 -5.65
N PHE A 209 6.86 12.01 -5.62
CA PHE A 209 7.46 12.52 -4.38
C PHE A 209 6.66 13.68 -3.79
N ILE A 210 6.39 14.72 -4.58
CA ILE A 210 5.69 15.91 -4.12
C ILE A 210 4.21 15.61 -3.76
N PRO A 211 3.43 14.91 -4.60
CA PRO A 211 2.07 14.53 -4.24
C PRO A 211 2.01 13.73 -2.93
N THR A 212 2.89 12.74 -2.78
CA THR A 212 2.95 11.90 -1.57
C THR A 212 3.35 12.69 -0.34
N LEU A 213 4.32 13.61 -0.46
CA LEU A 213 4.77 14.43 0.65
C LEU A 213 3.70 15.42 1.11
N LYS A 214 2.94 16.01 0.17
CA LYS A 214 1.79 16.86 0.51
C LYS A 214 0.72 16.09 1.28
N ALA A 215 0.35 14.90 0.80
CA ALA A 215 -0.60 14.04 1.50
C ALA A 215 -0.04 13.60 2.87
N ASN A 216 1.28 13.37 2.97
CA ASN A 216 1.93 13.04 4.22
C ASN A 216 1.75 14.17 5.26
N TYR A 217 2.03 15.41 4.87
CA TYR A 217 1.90 16.59 5.72
C TYR A 217 0.46 16.93 6.13
N MET A 218 -0.55 16.39 5.46
CA MET A 218 -1.94 16.58 5.86
C MET A 218 -2.34 15.72 7.07
N ILE A 219 -1.73 14.54 7.22
CA ILE A 219 -2.16 13.51 8.17
C ILE A 219 -1.12 13.28 9.26
N TRP A 220 0.15 13.12 8.86
CA TRP A 220 1.21 12.66 9.75
C TRP A 220 1.61 13.63 10.86
N PRO A 221 1.55 14.97 10.71
CA PRO A 221 1.82 15.86 11.83
C PRO A 221 0.90 15.62 13.02
N LEU A 222 -0.39 15.37 12.77
CA LEU A 222 -1.36 15.06 13.83
C LEU A 222 -1.09 13.68 14.45
N VAL A 223 -0.80 12.67 13.62
CA VAL A 223 -0.46 11.32 14.09
C VAL A 223 0.81 11.37 14.96
N GLN A 224 1.85 12.08 14.52
CA GLN A 224 3.11 12.20 15.24
C GLN A 224 2.96 13.04 16.51
N MET A 225 2.05 14.01 16.54
CA MET A 225 1.71 14.73 17.76
C MET A 225 1.18 13.77 18.83
N VAL A 226 0.21 12.93 18.47
CA VAL A 226 -0.34 11.90 19.36
C VAL A 226 0.75 10.93 19.78
N ASN A 227 1.57 10.48 18.82
CA ASN A 227 2.67 9.56 19.05
C ASN A 227 3.66 10.07 20.10
N PHE A 228 4.27 11.23 19.88
CA PHE A 228 5.29 11.75 20.77
C PHE A 228 4.72 12.22 22.11
N ARG A 229 3.45 12.65 22.16
CA ARG A 229 2.84 13.13 23.40
C ARG A 229 2.35 12.01 24.31
N LEU A 230 1.78 10.95 23.75
CA LEU A 230 1.07 9.91 24.51
C LEU A 230 1.83 8.58 24.57
N MET A 231 2.59 8.24 23.53
CA MET A 231 3.19 6.91 23.44
C MET A 231 4.57 6.86 24.11
N PRO A 232 4.81 5.87 25.00
CA PRO A 232 6.14 5.55 25.49
C PRO A 232 7.07 5.20 24.33
N ILE A 233 8.37 5.51 24.46
CA ILE A 233 9.37 5.29 23.38
C ILE A 233 9.34 3.88 22.78
N ARG A 234 9.07 2.85 23.60
CA ARG A 234 8.96 1.45 23.18
C ARG A 234 7.70 1.12 22.38
N PHE A 235 6.73 2.01 22.28
CA PHE A 235 5.50 1.81 21.53
C PHE A 235 5.32 2.82 20.39
N GLN A 236 6.20 3.83 20.29
CA GLN A 236 6.10 4.85 19.26
C GLN A 236 6.22 4.29 17.84
N LEU A 237 7.16 3.36 17.62
CA LEU A 237 7.33 2.70 16.33
C LEU A 237 6.14 1.78 16.00
N PRO A 238 5.75 0.81 16.87
CA PRO A 238 4.55 0.00 16.63
C PRO A 238 3.27 0.82 16.37
N PHE A 239 3.08 1.94 17.07
CA PHE A 239 1.96 2.85 16.86
C PHE A 239 1.96 3.43 15.44
N VAL A 240 3.08 4.02 15.02
CA VAL A 240 3.24 4.58 13.67
C VAL A 240 3.03 3.53 12.60
N SER A 241 3.58 2.32 12.77
CA SER A 241 3.40 1.22 11.82
C SER A 241 1.94 0.76 11.72
N THR A 242 1.20 0.77 12.83
CA THR A 242 -0.23 0.44 12.84
C THR A 242 -1.05 1.46 12.06
N VAL A 243 -0.80 2.76 12.27
CA VAL A 243 -1.41 3.83 11.45
C VAL A 243 -0.96 3.72 9.98
N GLY A 244 0.27 3.25 9.75
CA GLY A 244 0.84 2.97 8.45
C GLY A 244 0.04 1.96 7.60
N ILE A 245 -0.73 1.05 8.22
CA ILE A 245 -1.64 0.13 7.52
C ILE A 245 -2.73 0.93 6.78
N ALA A 246 -3.34 1.91 7.47
CA ALA A 246 -4.35 2.79 6.88
C ALA A 246 -3.73 3.71 5.80
N TRP A 247 -2.50 4.19 6.01
CA TRP A 247 -1.78 4.99 5.03
C TRP A 247 -1.43 4.20 3.76
N THR A 248 -0.93 2.97 3.89
CA THR A 248 -0.61 2.09 2.75
C THR A 248 -1.85 1.77 1.94
N THR A 249 -2.97 1.55 2.64
CA THR A 249 -4.29 1.44 2.01
C THR A 249 -4.60 2.71 1.23
N TYR A 250 -4.55 3.90 1.85
CA TYR A 250 -4.83 5.18 1.20
C TYR A 250 -3.99 5.38 -0.07
N LEU A 251 -2.68 5.15 -0.01
CA LEU A 251 -1.79 5.25 -1.19
C LEU A 251 -2.17 4.28 -2.30
N SER A 252 -2.55 3.05 -1.95
CA SER A 252 -3.03 2.07 -2.93
C SER A 252 -4.30 2.57 -3.64
N LEU A 253 -5.20 3.24 -2.92
CA LEU A 253 -6.42 3.79 -3.51
C LEU A 253 -6.14 5.01 -4.39
N SER A 254 -5.27 5.92 -3.95
CA SER A 254 -4.95 7.14 -4.70
C SER A 254 -4.17 6.86 -5.98
N ASN A 255 -3.15 5.98 -5.93
CA ASN A 255 -2.37 5.59 -7.11
C ASN A 255 -3.22 4.89 -8.19
N SER A 256 -4.33 4.27 -7.80
CA SER A 256 -5.25 3.61 -8.73
C SER A 256 -6.13 4.61 -9.49
N ASN A 257 -6.43 5.75 -8.88
CA ASN A 257 -7.31 6.78 -9.47
C ASN A 257 -6.55 7.69 -10.46
N GLU A 258 -5.27 7.97 -10.23
CA GLU A 258 -4.44 8.79 -11.14
C GLU A 258 -4.20 8.11 -12.50
N GLY A 259 -4.16 6.77 -12.54
CA GLY A 259 -4.14 6.01 -13.78
C GLY A 259 -5.41 6.17 -14.65
N ALA A 260 -6.52 6.58 -14.05
CA ALA A 260 -7.77 6.87 -14.75
C ALA A 260 -7.83 8.33 -15.25
N GLU A 261 -7.25 9.29 -14.52
CA GLU A 261 -7.21 10.70 -14.93
C GLU A 261 -6.21 10.99 -16.05
N ILE A 262 -5.07 10.29 -16.12
CA ILE A 262 -4.13 10.48 -17.25
C ILE A 262 -4.77 10.05 -18.59
N ARG A 263 -5.77 9.18 -18.56
CA ARG A 263 -6.52 8.75 -19.76
C ARG A 263 -7.63 9.72 -20.18
N SER A 264 -7.96 10.74 -19.40
CA SER A 264 -9.02 11.71 -19.71
C SER A 264 -8.51 13.03 -20.31
N VAL A 265 -7.19 13.22 -20.44
CA VAL A 265 -6.64 14.37 -21.18
C VAL A 265 -6.76 14.10 -22.68
N PRO A 266 -7.57 14.86 -23.45
CA PRO A 266 -7.66 14.69 -24.89
C PRO A 266 -6.30 14.98 -25.52
N GLN A 267 -5.72 14.00 -26.24
CA GLN A 267 -4.58 14.27 -27.11
C GLN A 267 -5.00 15.32 -28.14
N SER A 268 -4.41 16.51 -28.06
CA SER A 268 -4.61 17.55 -29.07
C SER A 268 -4.15 17.02 -30.44
N PRO A 269 -4.93 17.20 -31.53
CA PRO A 269 -4.54 16.70 -32.83
C PRO A 269 -3.25 17.40 -33.28
N ASN A 270 -2.23 16.62 -33.62
CA ASN A 270 -1.01 17.12 -34.24
C ASN A 270 -1.37 17.81 -35.57
N ILE A 271 -1.34 19.14 -35.60
CA ILE A 271 -1.36 19.91 -36.84
C ILE A 271 0.02 19.70 -37.48
N ARG A 272 0.09 18.78 -38.46
CA ARG A 272 1.22 18.75 -39.40
C ARG A 272 1.10 19.98 -40.28
N LEU A 273 2.02 20.93 -40.11
CA LEU A 273 2.28 21.96 -41.12
C LEU A 273 3.18 21.32 -42.18
N SER A 274 2.60 21.13 -43.37
CA SER A 274 3.31 20.95 -44.64
C SER A 274 3.25 22.25 -45.41
#